data_AF-A0A9P5UGY7-F1
#
_entry.id   AF-A0A9P5UGY7-F1
#
_cell.length_a   1.000
_cell.length_b   1.000
_cell.length_c   1.000
_cell.angle_alpha   90.00
_cell.angle_beta   90.00
_cell.angle_gamma   90.00
#
_symmetry.space_group_name_H-M   'P 1'
#
loop_
_entity.id
_entity.type
_entity.pdbx_description
1 polymer ?
#
loop_
_entity_poly.entity_id
_entity_poly.type
_entity_poly.pdbx_seq_one_letter_code
_entity_poly.pdbx_strand_id
1 'polypeptide(L)'
;HLNLSGTFISKTLSLQMDTDRSFDKQLQWALSLSKNGTEHVNMPAYAKKFNYTQSTSAEGPYLNLIGSSNISLPRRQHLRREYDTFKSNEAKQYWESVQFKLSLKSTARKAATSTAEAGLYELQAEYSTYKEGSGDHANECIDLSPSSVSQ
;
A
#
# COMPACT_ATOMS: atom_id res chain seq x y z
N HIS A 1 -20.05 -18.79 7.36
CA HIS A 1 -18.82 -18.09 7.78
C HIS A 1 -17.67 -18.49 6.86
N LEU A 2 -17.26 -17.62 5.92
CA LEU A 2 -16.04 -17.81 5.13
C LEU A 2 -15.23 -16.52 5.19
N ASN A 3 -14.20 -16.52 6.03
CA ASN A 3 -13.24 -15.43 6.17
C ASN A 3 -11.91 -15.95 5.61
N LEU A 4 -11.66 -15.74 4.31
CA LEU A 4 -10.49 -16.29 3.60
C LEU A 4 -9.80 -15.30 2.65
N SER A 5 -9.89 -13.99 2.88
CA SER A 5 -9.28 -13.02 1.94
C SER A 5 -8.14 -12.15 2.52
N GLY A 6 -7.86 -12.21 3.83
CA GLY A 6 -6.80 -11.39 4.44
C GLY A 6 -5.40 -12.01 4.45
N THR A 7 -5.32 -13.35 4.55
CA THR A 7 -4.07 -14.04 4.88
C THR A 7 -3.20 -14.34 3.65
N PHE A 8 -3.82 -14.56 2.49
CA PHE A 8 -3.09 -14.90 1.27
C PHE A 8 -2.30 -13.72 0.73
N ILE A 9 -2.91 -12.53 0.64
CA ILE A 9 -2.27 -11.32 0.10
C ILE A 9 -1.04 -10.92 0.91
N SER A 10 -1.10 -11.02 2.25
CA SER A 10 0.02 -10.67 3.12
C SER A 10 1.23 -11.60 2.92
N LYS A 11 1.01 -12.92 2.79
CA LYS A 11 2.10 -13.87 2.53
C LYS A 11 2.73 -13.63 1.15
N THR A 12 1.93 -13.40 0.12
CA THR A 12 2.46 -13.13 -1.23
C THR A 12 3.24 -11.81 -1.28
N LEU A 13 2.77 -10.76 -0.60
CA LEU A 13 3.51 -9.49 -0.51
C LEU A 13 4.84 -9.63 0.22
N SER A 14 4.88 -10.39 1.33
CA SER A 14 6.12 -10.66 2.07
C SER A 14 7.11 -11.46 1.24
N LEU A 15 6.67 -12.54 0.58
CA LEU A 15 7.50 -13.34 -0.33
C LEU A 15 8.04 -12.53 -1.51
N GLN A 16 7.23 -11.64 -2.11
CA GLN A 16 7.63 -10.75 -3.19
C GLN A 16 8.66 -9.70 -2.71
N MET A 17 8.46 -9.14 -1.52
CA MET A 17 9.40 -8.19 -0.90
C MET A 17 10.75 -8.84 -0.60
N ASP A 18 10.76 -10.10 -0.14
CA ASP A 18 11.99 -10.83 0.15
C ASP A 18 12.73 -11.25 -1.13
N THR A 19 12.01 -11.60 -2.20
CA THR A 19 12.64 -11.88 -3.51
C THR A 19 13.20 -10.63 -4.17
N ASP A 20 12.57 -9.47 -4.01
CA ASP A 20 13.08 -8.19 -4.53
C ASP A 20 14.30 -7.66 -3.75
N ARG A 21 14.50 -8.11 -2.51
CA ARG A 21 15.66 -7.79 -1.68
C ARG A 21 16.80 -8.81 -1.78
N SER A 22 16.76 -9.75 -2.71
CA SER A 22 17.92 -10.63 -2.98
C SER A 22 19.16 -9.81 -3.34
N PHE A 23 20.33 -10.23 -2.86
CA PHE A 23 21.59 -9.53 -3.09
C PHE A 23 21.90 -9.39 -4.59
N ASP A 24 21.61 -10.42 -5.39
CA ASP A 24 21.87 -10.37 -6.84
C ASP A 24 21.05 -9.28 -7.52
N LYS A 25 19.76 -9.13 -7.19
CA LYS A 25 18.94 -8.02 -7.72
C LYS A 25 19.47 -6.66 -7.29
N GLN A 26 19.92 -6.53 -6.03
CA GLN A 26 20.53 -5.30 -5.53
C GLN A 26 21.81 -4.96 -6.30
N LEU A 27 22.65 -5.95 -6.54
CA LEU A 27 23.90 -5.80 -7.29
C LEU A 27 23.65 -5.44 -8.76
N GLN A 28 22.73 -6.13 -9.43
CA GLN A 28 22.38 -5.81 -10.82
C GLN A 28 21.86 -4.37 -10.95
N TRP A 29 21.03 -3.94 -10.01
CA TRP A 29 20.58 -2.54 -9.98
C TRP A 29 21.73 -1.57 -9.73
N ALA A 30 22.67 -1.89 -8.83
CA ALA A 30 23.82 -1.03 -8.56
C ALA A 30 24.75 -0.91 -9.77
N LEU A 31 24.89 -1.97 -10.56
CA LEU A 31 25.70 -2.01 -11.77
C LEU A 31 25.02 -1.37 -12.98
N SER A 32 23.68 -1.28 -12.98
CA SER A 32 22.94 -0.60 -14.05
C SER A 32 23.26 0.89 -14.07
N LEU A 33 23.30 1.51 -15.26
CA LEU A 33 23.36 2.97 -15.36
C LEU A 33 21.99 3.55 -15.03
N SER A 34 21.97 4.69 -14.33
CA SER A 34 20.76 5.50 -14.23
C SER A 34 20.35 6.03 -15.61
N LYS A 35 19.09 6.42 -15.77
CA LYS A 35 18.54 6.92 -17.05
C LYS A 35 19.30 8.12 -17.64
N ASN A 36 20.06 8.83 -16.81
CA ASN A 36 20.82 10.03 -17.12
C ASN A 36 22.33 9.86 -16.86
N GLY A 37 22.81 8.65 -16.58
CA GLY A 37 24.23 8.36 -16.34
C GLY A 37 24.79 8.89 -15.01
N THR A 38 23.96 9.42 -14.11
CA THR A 38 24.37 9.87 -12.78
C THR A 38 24.42 8.71 -11.78
N GLU A 39 25.23 8.84 -10.73
CA GLU A 39 25.22 7.90 -9.61
C GLU A 39 23.83 7.85 -8.95
N HIS A 40 23.32 6.64 -8.72
CA HIS A 40 21.98 6.39 -8.18
C HIS A 40 21.99 5.46 -6.96
N VAL A 41 23.16 4.93 -6.58
CA VAL A 41 23.32 3.96 -5.49
C VAL A 41 23.64 4.67 -4.16
N ASN A 42 22.94 5.76 -3.86
CA ASN A 42 23.00 6.38 -2.53
C ASN A 42 21.98 5.75 -1.57
N MET A 43 22.18 5.93 -0.26
CA MET A 43 21.37 5.27 0.77
C MET A 43 19.86 5.60 0.67
N PRO A 44 19.42 6.88 0.50
CA PRO A 44 18.00 7.19 0.28
C PRO A 44 17.39 6.51 -0.95
N ALA A 45 18.11 6.49 -2.07
CA ALA A 45 17.65 5.88 -3.32
C ALA A 45 17.58 4.35 -3.20
N TYR A 46 18.58 3.74 -2.57
CA TYR A 46 18.61 2.31 -2.26
C TYR A 46 17.43 1.91 -1.36
N ALA A 47 17.23 2.61 -0.25
CA ALA A 47 16.12 2.34 0.66
C ALA A 47 14.76 2.43 -0.04
N LYS A 48 14.58 3.44 -0.90
CA LYS A 48 13.37 3.58 -1.73
C LYS A 48 13.23 2.45 -2.75
N LYS A 49 14.31 2.09 -3.46
CA LYS A 49 14.28 1.06 -4.52
C LYS A 49 13.86 -0.30 -4.01
N PHE A 50 14.30 -0.66 -2.81
CA PHE A 50 14.06 -1.97 -2.17
C PHE A 50 13.02 -1.92 -1.04
N ASN A 51 12.24 -0.84 -0.99
CA ASN A 51 11.14 -0.64 -0.06
C ASN A 51 11.54 -0.82 1.41
N TYR A 52 12.74 -0.39 1.80
CA TYR A 52 13.11 -0.36 3.21
C TYR A 52 12.42 0.80 3.92
N THR A 53 11.87 0.52 5.09
CA THR A 53 11.13 1.50 5.90
C THR A 53 11.85 1.86 7.19
N GLN A 54 12.86 1.08 7.57
CA GLN A 54 13.62 1.25 8.81
C GLN A 54 15.12 1.19 8.54
N SER A 55 15.89 2.05 9.22
CA SER A 55 17.36 2.10 9.10
C SER A 55 18.01 0.76 9.41
N THR A 56 17.59 0.13 10.51
CA THR A 56 18.14 -1.13 11.01
C THR A 56 18.07 -2.27 10.00
N SER A 57 17.04 -2.26 9.14
CA SER A 57 16.89 -3.26 8.08
C SER A 57 17.64 -2.92 6.78
N ALA A 58 17.92 -1.64 6.54
CA ALA A 58 18.51 -1.16 5.29
C ALA A 58 20.04 -1.08 5.34
N GLU A 59 20.61 -0.68 6.49
CA GLU A 59 22.03 -0.34 6.62
C GLU A 59 22.95 -1.52 6.30
N GLY A 60 22.71 -2.69 6.92
CA GLY A 60 23.55 -3.87 6.68
C GLY A 60 23.59 -4.30 5.21
N PRO A 61 22.43 -4.53 4.57
CA PRO A 61 22.37 -4.86 3.15
C PRO A 61 23.02 -3.81 2.25
N TYR A 62 22.81 -2.51 2.52
CA TYR A 62 23.44 -1.44 1.75
C TYR A 62 24.96 -1.44 1.89
N LEU A 63 25.48 -1.56 3.11
CA LEU A 63 26.92 -1.63 3.37
C LEU A 63 27.55 -2.86 2.71
N ASN A 64 26.85 -3.99 2.70
CA ASN A 64 27.27 -5.19 1.98
C ASN A 64 27.31 -4.95 0.46
N LEU A 65 26.29 -4.30 -0.11
CA LEU A 65 26.23 -3.95 -1.53
C LEU A 65 27.41 -3.06 -1.93
N ILE A 66 27.63 -1.94 -1.23
CA ILE A 66 28.71 -1.00 -1.57
C ILE A 66 30.11 -1.54 -1.21
N GLY A 67 30.19 -2.63 -0.43
CA GLY A 67 31.41 -3.38 -0.16
C GLY A 67 31.75 -4.43 -1.21
N SER A 68 30.83 -4.73 -2.13
CA SER A 68 30.95 -5.80 -3.12
C SER A 68 32.18 -5.65 -4.02
N SER A 69 32.93 -6.74 -4.22
CA SER A 69 34.07 -6.80 -5.14
C SER A 69 33.70 -6.45 -6.60
N ASN A 70 32.44 -6.63 -6.96
CA ASN A 70 31.89 -6.31 -8.29
C ASN A 70 31.75 -4.80 -8.56
N ILE A 71 31.72 -3.97 -7.51
CA ILE A 71 31.74 -2.51 -7.65
C ILE A 71 33.19 -2.04 -7.63
N SER A 72 33.57 -1.18 -8.58
CA SER A 72 34.96 -0.70 -8.68
C SER A 72 35.42 0.01 -7.39
N LEU A 73 36.70 -0.14 -7.04
CA LEU A 73 37.25 0.44 -5.81
C LEU A 73 37.01 1.95 -5.68
N PRO A 74 37.23 2.79 -6.72
CA PRO A 74 36.94 4.23 -6.62
C PRO A 74 35.47 4.51 -6.33
N ARG A 75 34.56 3.75 -6.95
CA ARG A 75 33.12 3.89 -6.72
C ARG A 75 32.72 3.47 -5.30
N ARG A 76 33.26 2.36 -4.79
CA ARG A 76 33.05 1.96 -3.38
C ARG A 76 33.47 3.03 -2.38
N GLN A 77 34.65 3.65 -2.61
CA GLN A 77 35.16 4.72 -1.75
C GLN A 77 34.28 5.97 -1.81
N HIS A 78 33.77 6.32 -2.99
CA HIS A 78 32.82 7.41 -3.15
C HIS A 78 31.51 7.13 -2.40
N LEU A 79 30.86 5.99 -2.66
CA LEU A 79 29.60 5.58 -2.03
C LEU A 79 29.73 5.46 -0.51
N ARG A 80 30.89 5.03 0.00
CA ARG A 80 31.16 4.98 1.43
C ARG A 80 31.19 6.37 2.07
N ARG A 81 31.86 7.34 1.43
CA ARG A 81 31.88 8.73 1.91
C ARG A 81 30.50 9.37 1.89
N GLU A 82 29.72 9.11 0.84
CA GLU A 82 28.33 9.57 0.76
C GLU A 82 27.47 8.96 1.88
N TYR A 83 27.64 7.65 2.15
CA TYR A 83 26.95 6.98 3.24
C TYR A 83 27.31 7.57 4.61
N ASP A 84 28.59 7.80 4.87
CA ASP A 84 29.04 8.36 6.15
C ASP A 84 28.46 9.78 6.34
N THR A 85 28.39 10.57 5.27
CA THR A 85 27.77 11.90 5.24
C THR A 85 26.25 11.83 5.49
N PHE A 86 25.55 10.91 4.81
CA PHE A 86 24.13 10.67 5.03
C PHE A 86 23.86 10.27 6.48
N LYS A 87 24.68 9.37 7.02
CA LYS A 87 24.54 8.87 8.39
C LYS A 87 24.71 9.96 9.44
N SER A 88 25.65 10.88 9.25
CA SER A 88 25.90 11.96 10.21
C SER A 88 24.89 13.10 10.11
N ASN A 89 24.41 13.43 8.91
CA ASN A 89 23.70 14.69 8.67
C ASN A 89 22.21 14.52 8.38
N GLU A 90 21.82 13.47 7.65
CA GLU A 90 20.50 13.38 7.03
C GLU A 90 19.66 12.20 7.53
N ALA A 91 20.30 11.17 8.09
CA ALA A 91 19.66 9.89 8.38
C ALA A 91 18.44 10.03 9.29
N LYS A 92 18.54 10.82 10.37
CA LYS A 92 17.43 11.04 11.30
C LYS A 92 16.18 11.58 10.58
N GLN A 93 16.35 12.71 9.87
CA GLN A 93 15.24 13.38 9.18
C GLN A 93 14.66 12.51 8.07
N TYR A 94 15.51 11.79 7.33
CA TYR A 94 15.08 10.88 6.28
C TYR A 94 14.16 9.78 6.84
N TRP A 95 14.59 9.07 7.89
CA TRP A 95 13.81 7.97 8.46
C TRP A 95 12.54 8.45 9.15
N GLU A 96 12.57 9.58 9.84
CA GLU A 96 11.38 10.22 10.39
C GLU A 96 10.37 10.56 9.28
N SER A 97 10.83 11.10 8.14
CA SER A 97 9.98 11.37 6.98
C SER A 97 9.36 10.10 6.38
N VAL A 98 10.13 9.01 6.30
CA VAL A 98 9.63 7.71 5.84
C VAL A 98 8.52 7.19 6.77
N GLN A 99 8.74 7.25 8.09
CA GLN A 99 7.75 6.83 9.08
C GLN A 99 6.48 7.68 9.02
N PHE A 100 6.63 9.00 8.90
CA PHE A 100 5.51 9.92 8.75
C PHE A 100 4.68 9.64 7.49
N LYS A 101 5.32 9.34 6.35
CA LYS A 101 4.60 8.96 5.12
C LYS A 101 3.85 7.64 5.27
N LEU A 102 4.38 6.68 6.04
CA LEU A 102 3.71 5.42 6.32
C LEU A 102 2.49 5.61 7.23
N SER A 103 2.62 6.45 8.26
CA SER A 103 1.49 6.77 9.14
C SER A 103 0.38 7.49 8.38
N LEU A 104 0.71 8.48 7.55
CA LEU A 104 -0.27 9.15 6.67
C LEU A 104 -1.01 8.16 5.76
N LYS A 105 -0.29 7.24 5.12
CA LYS A 105 -0.91 6.20 4.28
C LYS A 105 -1.84 5.29 5.09
N SER A 106 -1.46 4.93 6.31
CA SER A 106 -2.31 4.13 7.21
C SER A 106 -3.57 4.89 7.61
N THR A 107 -3.44 6.15 8.01
CA THR A 107 -4.58 7.02 8.38
C THR A 107 -5.53 7.23 7.20
N ALA A 108 -5.00 7.52 6.00
CA ALA A 108 -5.82 7.68 4.81
C ALA A 108 -6.61 6.40 4.46
N ARG A 109 -6.00 5.22 4.62
CA ARG A 109 -6.69 3.94 4.42
C ARG A 109 -7.81 3.74 5.44
N LYS A 110 -7.55 4.00 6.72
CA LYS A 110 -8.56 3.90 7.79
C LYS A 110 -9.74 4.84 7.54
N ALA A 111 -9.46 6.08 7.12
CA ALA A 111 -10.49 7.04 6.76
C ALA A 111 -11.33 6.54 5.59
N ALA A 112 -10.70 6.05 4.52
CA ALA A 112 -11.41 5.51 3.36
C ALA A 112 -12.30 4.29 3.71
N THR A 113 -11.79 3.37 4.55
CA THR A 113 -12.58 2.24 5.04
C THR A 113 -13.77 2.70 5.88
N SER A 114 -13.57 3.64 6.80
CA SER A 114 -14.65 4.21 7.62
C SER A 114 -15.73 4.89 6.78
N THR A 115 -15.36 5.66 5.76
CA THR A 115 -16.32 6.27 4.82
C THR A 115 -17.08 5.22 4.01
N ALA A 116 -16.41 4.16 3.54
CA ALA A 116 -17.08 3.08 2.82
C ALA A 116 -18.06 2.30 3.71
N GLU A 117 -17.69 2.04 4.97
CA GLU A 117 -18.57 1.42 5.96
C GLU A 117 -19.79 2.30 6.25
N ALA A 118 -19.59 3.61 6.44
CA ALA A 118 -20.69 4.56 6.66
C ALA A 118 -21.69 4.57 5.48
N GLY A 119 -21.20 4.60 4.24
CA GLY A 119 -22.08 4.53 3.06
C GLY A 119 -22.82 3.19 2.92
N LEU A 120 -22.23 2.08 3.35
CA LEU A 120 -22.91 0.79 3.40
C LEU A 120 -24.03 0.76 4.46
N TYR A 121 -23.81 1.35 5.64
CA TYR A 121 -24.85 1.48 6.66
C TYR A 121 -26.03 2.35 6.18
N GLU A 122 -25.74 3.44 5.47
CA GLU A 122 -26.76 4.30 4.87
C GLU A 122 -27.62 3.54 3.86
N LEU A 123 -26.99 2.80 2.92
CA LEU A 123 -27.70 1.94 1.97
C LEU A 123 -28.51 0.83 2.65
N GLN A 124 -28.00 0.24 3.73
CA GLN A 124 -28.72 -0.78 4.49
C GLN A 124 -29.95 -0.19 5.20
N ALA A 125 -29.84 1.02 5.76
CA ALA A 125 -30.95 1.72 6.38
C ALA A 125 -32.04 2.07 5.35
N GLU A 126 -31.64 2.61 4.19
CA GLU A 126 -32.55 2.85 3.06
C GLU A 126 -33.25 1.58 2.60
N TYR A 127 -32.50 0.48 2.39
CA TYR A 127 -33.10 -0.78 1.97
C TYR A 127 -34.11 -1.33 3.00
N SER A 128 -33.84 -1.15 4.29
CA SER A 128 -34.72 -1.60 5.37
C SER A 128 -36.04 -0.80 5.39
N THR A 129 -35.98 0.52 5.19
CA THR A 129 -37.19 1.36 5.11
C THR A 129 -37.98 1.09 3.84
N TYR A 130 -37.34 0.83 2.71
CA TYR A 130 -38.04 0.37 1.49
C TYR A 130 -38.78 -0.95 1.68
N LYS A 131 -38.19 -1.88 2.43
CA LYS A 131 -38.80 -3.19 2.68
C LYS A 131 -39.99 -3.12 3.64
N GLU A 132 -39.94 -2.23 4.62
CA GLU A 132 -41.06 -1.97 5.55
C GLU A 132 -42.20 -1.17 4.88
N GLY A 133 -41.88 -0.19 4.01
CA GLY A 133 -42.89 0.59 3.27
C GLY A 133 -43.59 -0.17 2.13
N SER A 134 -43.04 -1.31 1.69
CA SER A 134 -43.62 -2.18 0.66
C SER A 134 -44.66 -3.18 1.20
N GLY A 135 -44.94 -3.18 2.51
CA GLY A 135 -45.84 -4.13 3.17
C GLY A 135 -47.33 -3.78 3.18
N ASP A 136 -47.72 -2.53 2.91
CA ASP A 136 -49.08 -2.03 3.25
C ASP A 136 -49.99 -1.66 2.07
N HIS A 137 -49.71 -2.12 0.84
CA HIS A 137 -50.58 -1.82 -0.33
C HIS A 137 -50.98 -3.05 -1.15
N ALA A 138 -51.57 -4.06 -0.51
CA ALA A 138 -52.33 -5.09 -1.22
C ALA A 138 -53.52 -5.56 -0.40
N ASN A 139 -54.59 -4.75 -0.34
CA ASN A 139 -55.99 -5.20 -0.24
C ASN A 139 -56.94 -3.99 -0.15
N GLU A 140 -57.10 -3.26 -1.26
CA GLU A 140 -58.41 -2.64 -1.53
C GLU A 140 -59.08 -3.48 -2.61
N CYS A 141 -60.06 -4.27 -2.17
CA CYS A 141 -60.97 -5.01 -3.04
C CYS A 141 -61.73 -4.00 -3.92
N ILE A 142 -61.47 -4.03 -5.22
CA ILE A 142 -62.34 -3.39 -6.20
C ILE A 142 -63.56 -4.31 -6.37
N ASP A 143 -64.66 -3.96 -5.71
CA ASP A 143 -65.97 -4.55 -5.95
C ASP A 143 -66.49 -4.09 -7.33
N LEU A 144 -66.28 -4.94 -8.33
CA LEU A 144 -66.92 -4.81 -9.63
C LEU A 144 -68.23 -5.61 -9.63
N SER A 145 -69.23 -5.10 -8.92
CA SER A 145 -70.61 -5.56 -9.08
C SER A 145 -71.17 -5.10 -10.44
N PRO A 146 -71.63 -6.01 -11.31
CA PRO A 146 -72.24 -5.63 -12.58
C PRO A 146 -73.71 -5.25 -12.35
N SER A 147 -74.03 -3.97 -12.42
CA SER A 147 -75.43 -3.52 -12.49
C SER A 147 -75.98 -3.80 -13.88
N SER A 148 -76.82 -4.82 -13.92
CA SER A 148 -77.66 -5.26 -15.03
C SER A 148 -78.57 -4.15 -15.58
N VAL A 149 -78.70 -4.20 -16.92
CA VAL A 149 -79.67 -3.48 -17.77
C VAL A 149 -81.11 -3.70 -17.30
N SER A 150 -81.95 -2.67 -17.37
CA SER A 150 -83.38 -2.84 -17.69
C SER A 150 -83.94 -1.61 -18.42
N GLN A 151 -84.58 -1.94 -19.54
CA GLN A 151 -85.45 -1.26 -20.52
C GLN A 151 -85.80 0.22 -20.36
#